data_AF-A0A7X2PNE3-F1
#
_entry.id   AF-A0A7X2PNE3-F1
#
_cell.length_a   1.000
_cell.length_b   1.000
_cell.length_c   1.000
_cell.angle_alpha   90.00
_cell.angle_beta   90.00
_cell.angle_gamma   90.00
#
_symmetry.space_group_name_H-M   'P 1'
#
loop_
_entity.id
_entity.type
_entity.pdbx_description
1 polymer ?
#
loop_
_entity_poly.entity_id
_entity_poly.type
_entity_poly.pdbx_seq_one_letter_code
_entity_poly.pdbx_strand_id
1 'polypeptide(L)'
;MKEFRENPPDAVVIDLGRLPSHGREVGVFLRGSKSTRLIPLIYVEGDPEKVARIKETLPDARYTTYAKIGPVLEDVLAHRPREVVVPKSLSGPDSPVPLSKKLGLKQGHPAGLINAPKGFESKIPNVETIRNPKHKVSLTLWFVETRKEFESALPKMRQKAEDGGIWIIWPKTTKTNRPDINGNIVRETALTAGLVDFKICAVDETWSGMRFAIKRS
;
A
#
# COMPACT_ATOMS: atom_id res chain seq x y z
N MET A 1 -11.63 7.25 -2.56
CA MET A 1 -11.05 6.90 -3.89
C MET A 1 -12.07 6.37 -4.90
N LYS A 2 -13.11 5.61 -4.52
CA LYS A 2 -14.22 5.29 -5.44
C LYS A 2 -14.89 6.57 -5.96
N GLU A 3 -15.10 7.52 -5.05
CA GLU A 3 -15.60 8.87 -5.29
C GLU A 3 -14.79 9.67 -6.33
N PHE A 4 -13.46 9.55 -6.36
CA PHE A 4 -12.61 10.22 -7.37
C PHE A 4 -12.83 9.72 -8.79
N ARG A 5 -13.33 8.49 -8.96
CA ARG A 5 -13.65 7.94 -10.29
C ARG A 5 -15.04 8.34 -10.75
N GLU A 6 -15.96 8.52 -9.82
CA GLU A 6 -17.36 8.87 -10.08
C GLU A 6 -17.54 10.39 -10.21
N ASN A 7 -16.76 11.17 -9.46
CA ASN A 7 -16.73 12.63 -9.50
C ASN A 7 -15.26 13.12 -9.35
N PRO A 8 -14.49 13.19 -10.46
CA PRO A 8 -13.09 13.56 -10.39
C PRO A 8 -12.93 15.04 -10.00
N PRO A 9 -12.11 15.36 -8.97
CA PRO A 9 -11.86 16.75 -8.60
C PRO A 9 -11.05 17.48 -9.67
N ASP A 10 -11.18 18.81 -9.71
CA ASP A 10 -10.46 19.66 -10.66
C ASP A 10 -8.95 19.74 -10.40
N ALA A 11 -8.53 19.53 -9.14
CA ALA A 11 -7.14 19.41 -8.72
C ALA A 11 -7.04 18.60 -7.43
N VAL A 12 -5.86 18.02 -7.15
CA VAL A 12 -5.59 17.30 -5.91
C VAL A 12 -4.40 17.91 -5.21
N VAL A 13 -4.61 18.30 -3.96
CA VAL A 13 -3.56 18.82 -3.07
C VAL A 13 -3.09 17.70 -2.15
N ILE A 14 -1.78 17.47 -2.09
CA ILE A 14 -1.17 16.42 -1.26
C ILE A 14 -0.14 17.07 -0.33
N ASP A 15 -0.46 17.07 0.97
CA ASP A 15 0.43 17.56 2.03
C ASP A 15 1.53 16.53 2.35
N LEU A 16 2.79 16.95 2.23
CA LEU A 16 3.96 16.14 2.54
C LEU A 16 4.53 16.41 3.94
N GLY A 17 3.97 17.34 4.72
CA GLY A 17 4.44 17.71 6.06
C GLY A 17 4.34 16.58 7.10
N ARG A 18 3.49 15.57 6.87
CA ARG A 18 3.33 14.42 7.78
C ARG A 18 3.87 13.11 7.22
N LEU A 19 3.37 12.68 6.06
CA LEU A 19 3.66 11.35 5.51
C LEU A 19 4.13 11.42 4.04
N PRO A 20 5.34 11.92 3.76
CA PRO A 20 5.85 12.14 2.41
C PRO A 20 5.78 10.89 1.50
N SER A 21 6.14 9.73 2.04
CA SER A 21 6.10 8.45 1.31
C SER A 21 4.67 8.05 0.91
N HIS A 22 3.68 8.32 1.76
CA HIS A 22 2.27 8.07 1.45
C HIS A 22 1.78 9.06 0.39
N GLY A 23 2.16 10.34 0.51
CA GLY A 23 1.85 11.35 -0.51
C GLY A 23 2.33 10.93 -1.90
N ARG A 24 3.57 10.42 -2.00
CA ARG A 24 4.10 9.86 -3.25
C ARG A 24 3.23 8.73 -3.79
N GLU A 25 2.84 7.77 -2.93
CA GLU A 25 2.02 6.63 -3.35
C GLU A 25 0.64 7.07 -3.84
N VAL A 26 0.04 8.09 -3.21
CA VAL A 26 -1.24 8.68 -3.67
C VAL A 26 -1.08 9.27 -5.09
N GLY A 27 -0.02 10.03 -5.36
CA GLY A 27 0.21 10.57 -6.70
C GLY A 27 0.45 9.50 -7.76
N VAL A 28 1.28 8.50 -7.45
CA VAL A 28 1.53 7.36 -8.35
C VAL A 28 0.23 6.59 -8.62
N PHE A 29 -0.60 6.39 -7.59
CA PHE A 29 -1.91 5.76 -7.76
C PHE A 29 -2.82 6.56 -8.69
N LEU A 30 -2.91 7.88 -8.50
CA LEU A 30 -3.74 8.76 -9.32
C LEU A 30 -3.28 8.79 -10.79
N ARG A 31 -1.96 8.77 -11.03
CA ARG A 31 -1.38 8.65 -12.38
C ARG A 31 -1.61 7.29 -13.03
N GLY A 32 -1.72 6.22 -12.24
CA GLY A 32 -1.96 4.87 -12.74
C GLY A 32 -3.34 4.63 -13.36
N SER A 33 -4.33 5.49 -13.11
CA SER A 33 -5.70 5.29 -13.61
C SER A 33 -6.07 6.28 -14.72
N LYS A 34 -6.61 5.78 -15.84
CA LYS A 34 -6.99 6.61 -17.00
C LYS A 34 -7.95 7.76 -16.65
N SER A 35 -8.87 7.55 -15.71
CA SER A 35 -9.86 8.56 -15.32
C SER A 35 -9.30 9.67 -14.42
N THR A 36 -8.20 9.42 -13.71
CA THR A 36 -7.62 10.38 -12.75
C THR A 36 -6.25 10.90 -13.16
N ARG A 37 -5.58 10.27 -14.14
CA ARG A 37 -4.18 10.57 -14.47
C ARG A 37 -3.96 11.99 -14.97
N LEU A 38 -4.97 12.64 -15.56
CA LEU A 38 -4.87 14.03 -16.02
C LEU A 38 -5.29 15.06 -14.96
N ILE A 39 -5.74 14.60 -13.78
CA ILE A 39 -6.05 15.53 -12.70
C ILE A 39 -4.73 16.16 -12.23
N PRO A 40 -4.63 17.49 -12.17
CA PRO A 40 -3.43 18.13 -11.67
C PRO A 40 -3.11 17.74 -10.24
N LEU A 41 -1.82 17.51 -9.95
CA LEU A 41 -1.32 17.19 -8.63
C LEU A 41 -0.47 18.35 -8.11
N ILE A 42 -0.78 18.80 -6.90
CA ILE A 42 -0.06 19.87 -6.20
C ILE A 42 0.43 19.30 -4.87
N TYR A 43 1.74 19.12 -4.75
CA TYR A 43 2.40 18.76 -3.50
C TYR A 43 2.73 20.01 -2.70
N VAL A 44 2.42 19.97 -1.40
CA VAL A 44 2.56 21.12 -0.51
C VAL A 44 3.42 20.72 0.68
N GLU A 45 4.37 21.59 1.04
CA GLU A 45 5.38 21.37 2.07
C GLU A 45 6.25 20.12 1.81
N GLY A 46 7.01 19.72 2.83
CA GLY A 46 7.79 18.50 2.87
C GLY A 46 9.28 18.74 3.05
N ASP A 47 9.94 17.73 3.59
CA ASP A 47 11.39 17.69 3.68
C ASP A 47 12.02 17.77 2.27
N PRO A 48 13.00 18.66 2.01
CA PRO A 48 13.55 18.88 0.68
C PRO A 48 14.10 17.62 0.01
N GLU A 49 14.77 16.73 0.75
CA GLU A 49 15.31 15.49 0.21
C GLU A 49 14.20 14.53 -0.21
N LYS A 50 13.16 14.41 0.62
CA LYS A 50 12.00 13.58 0.30
C LYS A 50 11.22 14.14 -0.89
N VAL A 51 11.06 15.47 -0.97
CA VAL A 51 10.42 16.14 -2.11
C VAL A 51 11.19 15.90 -3.41
N ALA A 52 12.53 15.95 -3.37
CA ALA A 52 13.37 15.66 -4.54
C ALA A 52 13.10 14.26 -5.11
N ARG A 53 13.00 13.24 -4.24
CA ARG A 53 12.66 11.86 -4.65
C ARG A 53 11.27 11.74 -5.28
N ILE A 54 10.31 12.57 -4.85
CA ILE A 54 8.97 12.60 -5.46
C ILE A 54 9.04 13.25 -6.83
N LYS A 55 9.82 14.34 -7.00
CA LYS A 55 10.04 15.01 -8.29
C LYS A 55 10.65 14.09 -9.34
N GLU A 56 11.57 13.20 -8.96
CA GLU A 56 12.10 12.17 -9.87
C GLU A 56 11.02 11.23 -10.40
N THR A 57 10.02 10.93 -9.56
CA THR A 57 8.94 10.00 -9.91
C THR A 57 7.79 10.72 -10.63
N LEU A 58 7.47 11.95 -10.22
CA LEU A 58 6.32 12.75 -10.68
C LEU A 58 6.79 14.17 -11.04
N PRO A 59 7.60 14.32 -12.11
CA PRO A 59 8.18 15.61 -12.49
C PRO A 59 7.14 16.60 -13.02
N ASP A 60 5.99 16.10 -13.49
CA ASP A 60 4.87 16.88 -14.04
C ASP A 60 3.95 17.49 -12.96
N ALA A 61 4.09 17.09 -11.69
CA ALA A 61 3.34 17.68 -10.59
C ALA A 61 3.87 19.07 -10.20
N ARG A 62 3.02 19.90 -9.58
CA ARG A 62 3.46 21.16 -8.96
C ARG A 62 3.90 20.93 -7.53
N TYR A 63 4.89 21.69 -7.08
CA TYR A 63 5.44 21.62 -5.73
C TYR A 63 5.49 23.04 -5.16
N THR A 64 4.85 23.25 -4.01
CA THR A 64 4.71 24.58 -3.41
C THR A 64 4.68 24.50 -1.88
N THR A 65 4.45 25.64 -1.23
CA THR A 65 4.22 25.79 0.21
C THR A 65 2.79 26.29 0.42
N TYR A 66 2.24 26.14 1.63
CA TYR A 66 0.92 26.67 1.94
C TYR A 66 0.81 28.17 1.68
N ALA A 67 1.88 28.92 1.96
CA ALA A 67 1.95 30.35 1.71
C ALA A 67 1.77 30.75 0.23
N LYS A 68 2.05 29.83 -0.71
CA LYS A 68 2.03 30.09 -2.16
C LYS A 68 1.03 29.21 -2.90
N ILE A 69 0.11 28.54 -2.20
CA ILE A 69 -0.78 27.56 -2.84
C ILE A 69 -1.83 28.23 -3.74
N GLY A 70 -2.36 29.40 -3.35
CA GLY A 70 -3.42 30.10 -4.09
C GLY A 70 -3.06 30.35 -5.56
N PRO A 71 -1.97 31.08 -5.85
CA PRO A 71 -1.54 31.34 -7.22
C PRO A 71 -1.22 30.06 -8.02
N VAL A 72 -0.66 29.04 -7.36
CA VAL A 72 -0.36 27.75 -8.02
C VAL A 72 -1.65 27.01 -8.39
N LEU A 73 -2.67 27.05 -7.53
CA LEU A 73 -3.95 26.42 -7.79
C LEU A 73 -4.66 27.10 -8.97
N GLU A 74 -4.65 28.43 -9.01
CA GLU A 74 -5.21 29.21 -10.12
C GLU A 74 -4.53 28.88 -11.46
N ASP A 75 -3.18 28.88 -11.50
CA ASP A 75 -2.41 28.51 -12.70
C ASP A 75 -2.76 27.11 -13.19
N VAL A 76 -2.83 26.15 -12.26
CA VAL A 76 -3.08 24.75 -12.56
C VAL A 76 -4.50 24.51 -13.09
N LEU A 77 -5.49 25.22 -12.54
CA LEU A 77 -6.87 25.12 -12.99
C LEU A 77 -7.05 25.74 -14.37
N ALA A 78 -6.34 26.82 -14.68
CA ALA A 78 -6.29 27.44 -15.99
C ALA A 78 -5.55 26.58 -17.03
N HIS A 79 -4.45 25.93 -16.62
CA HIS A 79 -3.54 25.19 -17.51
C HIS A 79 -3.48 23.69 -17.17
N ARG A 80 -4.59 22.99 -17.38
CA ARG A 80 -4.66 21.55 -17.10
C ARG A 80 -3.66 20.74 -17.96
N PRO A 81 -2.97 19.74 -17.38
CA PRO A 81 -2.01 18.94 -18.12
C PRO A 81 -2.72 18.06 -19.15
N ARG A 82 -2.21 18.07 -20.39
CA ARG A 82 -2.68 17.19 -21.49
C ARG A 82 -1.92 15.87 -21.54
N GLU A 83 -0.68 15.89 -21.07
CA GLU A 83 0.19 14.73 -20.96
C GLU A 83 0.80 14.69 -19.56
N VAL A 84 1.03 13.47 -19.07
CA VAL A 84 1.54 13.22 -17.72
C VAL A 84 2.48 12.02 -17.73
N VAL A 85 3.42 12.00 -16.78
CA VAL A 85 4.21 10.80 -16.51
C VAL A 85 3.33 9.79 -15.77
N VAL A 86 3.35 8.54 -16.21
CA VAL A 86 2.71 7.42 -15.51
C VAL A 86 3.79 6.51 -14.94
N PRO A 87 4.21 6.71 -13.68
CA PRO A 87 5.30 5.94 -13.10
C PRO A 87 4.85 4.50 -12.86
N LYS A 88 5.78 3.55 -13.01
CA LYS A 88 5.51 2.17 -12.58
C LYS A 88 5.35 2.13 -11.06
N SER A 89 4.26 1.54 -10.58
CA SER A 89 4.03 1.40 -9.15
C SER A 89 5.02 0.41 -8.54
N LEU A 90 5.77 0.84 -7.53
CA LEU A 90 6.71 -0.02 -6.79
C LEU A 90 5.99 -0.99 -5.83
N SER A 91 4.73 -0.71 -5.50
CA SER A 91 3.89 -1.56 -4.64
C SER A 91 2.86 -2.36 -5.44
N GLY A 92 2.75 -2.14 -6.76
CA GLY A 92 1.83 -2.84 -7.65
C GLY A 92 2.25 -4.26 -8.03
N PRO A 93 1.37 -5.00 -8.75
CA PRO A 93 1.67 -6.33 -9.26
C PRO A 93 2.84 -6.29 -10.25
N ASP A 94 2.88 -5.30 -11.13
CA ASP A 94 3.94 -5.09 -12.14
C ASP A 94 5.18 -4.36 -11.60
N SER A 95 5.38 -4.38 -10.29
CA SER A 95 6.54 -3.75 -9.65
C SER A 95 7.83 -4.48 -10.05
N PRO A 96 8.89 -3.76 -10.47
CA PRO A 96 10.20 -4.37 -10.71
C PRO A 96 10.88 -4.82 -9.42
N VAL A 97 10.32 -4.51 -8.24
CA VAL A 97 10.85 -4.91 -6.94
C VAL A 97 10.45 -6.35 -6.64
N PRO A 98 11.41 -7.26 -6.38
CA PRO A 98 11.11 -8.64 -6.01
C PRO A 98 10.14 -8.73 -4.84
N LEU A 99 9.23 -9.71 -4.87
CA LEU A 99 8.19 -9.87 -3.85
C LEU A 99 8.78 -10.01 -2.44
N SER A 100 9.88 -10.74 -2.28
CA SER A 100 10.58 -10.86 -0.99
C SER A 100 10.96 -9.50 -0.40
N LYS A 101 11.46 -8.59 -1.22
CA LYS A 101 11.81 -7.21 -0.82
C LYS A 101 10.56 -6.37 -0.57
N LYS A 102 9.49 -6.53 -1.34
CA LYS A 102 8.19 -5.88 -1.07
C LYS A 102 7.64 -6.29 0.30
N LEU A 103 7.68 -7.58 0.63
CA LEU A 103 7.23 -8.11 1.92
C LEU A 103 8.20 -7.82 3.08
N GLY A 104 9.44 -7.42 2.78
CA GLY A 104 10.47 -7.17 3.78
C GLY A 104 11.01 -8.46 4.41
N LEU A 105 11.05 -9.54 3.63
CA LEU A 105 11.64 -10.82 3.99
C LEU A 105 13.17 -10.72 3.91
N LYS A 106 13.86 -11.38 4.85
CA LYS A 106 15.32 -11.38 4.96
C LYS A 106 15.85 -12.80 4.80
N GLN A 107 17.02 -12.94 4.19
CA GLN A 107 17.75 -14.22 4.17
C GLN A 107 18.15 -14.62 5.60
N GLY A 108 18.18 -15.93 5.85
CA GLY A 108 18.47 -16.51 7.17
C GLY A 108 17.40 -16.25 8.24
N HIS A 109 16.24 -15.68 7.88
CA HIS A 109 15.13 -15.43 8.80
C HIS A 109 13.86 -16.06 8.22
N PRO A 110 13.40 -17.21 8.75
CA PRO A 110 12.28 -17.93 8.15
C PRO A 110 10.97 -17.15 8.26
N ALA A 111 10.20 -17.19 7.18
CA ALA A 111 8.85 -16.62 7.11
C ALA A 111 7.80 -17.67 7.46
N GLY A 112 6.86 -17.33 8.34
CA GLY A 112 5.72 -18.19 8.64
C GLY A 112 4.65 -18.05 7.58
N LEU A 113 4.20 -19.15 6.99
CA LEU A 113 3.07 -19.17 6.06
C LEU A 113 1.85 -19.75 6.77
N ILE A 114 0.76 -18.99 6.85
CA ILE A 114 -0.50 -19.43 7.43
C ILE A 114 -1.59 -19.29 6.36
N ASN A 115 -2.26 -20.41 6.06
CA ASN A 115 -3.26 -20.54 5.00
C ASN A 115 -2.79 -20.12 3.59
N ALA A 116 -1.47 -20.06 3.36
CA ALA A 116 -0.91 -19.70 2.06
C ALA A 116 -1.31 -20.72 0.98
N PRO A 117 -1.61 -20.27 -0.26
CA PRO A 117 -1.93 -21.18 -1.36
C PRO A 117 -0.78 -22.14 -1.61
N LYS A 118 -1.11 -23.32 -2.16
CA LYS A 118 -0.11 -24.33 -2.51
C LYS A 118 0.89 -23.75 -3.51
N GLY A 119 2.18 -23.90 -3.23
CA GLY A 119 3.26 -23.43 -4.11
C GLY A 119 3.62 -21.94 -3.98
N PHE A 120 3.05 -21.20 -3.03
CA PHE A 120 3.38 -19.78 -2.79
C PHE A 120 4.90 -19.54 -2.63
N GLU A 121 5.64 -20.50 -2.09
CA GLU A 121 7.08 -20.49 -1.89
C GLU A 121 7.87 -20.18 -3.17
N SER A 122 7.38 -20.65 -4.32
CA SER A 122 7.96 -20.36 -5.64
C SER A 122 8.00 -18.86 -5.97
N LYS A 123 7.16 -18.04 -5.34
CA LYS A 123 7.13 -16.58 -5.49
C LYS A 123 8.20 -15.87 -4.65
N ILE A 124 8.84 -16.60 -3.72
CA ILE A 124 9.89 -16.10 -2.81
C ILE A 124 11.04 -17.12 -2.69
N PRO A 125 11.69 -17.52 -3.80
CA PRO A 125 12.56 -18.71 -3.88
C PRO A 125 13.83 -18.68 -3.02
N ASN A 126 14.22 -17.52 -2.48
CA ASN A 126 15.42 -17.34 -1.66
C ASN A 126 15.11 -17.00 -0.19
N VAL A 127 13.90 -17.33 0.27
CA VAL A 127 13.45 -17.11 1.63
C VAL A 127 13.04 -18.46 2.22
N GLU A 128 13.62 -18.81 3.35
CA GLU A 128 13.18 -19.97 4.11
C GLU A 128 11.74 -19.77 4.58
N THR A 129 10.89 -20.78 4.41
CA THR A 129 9.48 -20.69 4.80
C THR A 129 9.10 -21.87 5.68
N ILE A 130 8.24 -21.61 6.65
CA ILE A 130 7.68 -22.62 7.54
C ILE A 130 6.17 -22.51 7.46
N ARG A 131 5.50 -23.56 6.98
CA ARG A 131 4.03 -23.61 6.99
C ARG A 131 3.54 -23.91 8.41
N ASN A 132 2.53 -23.16 8.85
CA ASN A 132 1.87 -23.30 10.15
C ASN A 132 2.85 -23.43 11.32
N PRO A 133 3.78 -22.46 11.50
CA PRO A 133 4.78 -22.55 12.55
C PRO A 133 4.12 -22.58 13.94
N LYS A 134 4.53 -23.56 14.75
CA LYS A 134 4.09 -23.72 16.15
C LYS A 134 4.67 -22.63 17.04
N HIS A 135 5.90 -22.22 16.77
CA HIS A 135 6.61 -21.15 17.47
C HIS A 135 6.51 -19.83 16.72
N LYS A 136 6.92 -18.74 17.37
CA LYS A 136 7.00 -17.42 16.73
C LYS A 136 8.11 -17.40 15.68
N VAL A 137 7.90 -16.61 14.63
CA VAL A 137 8.82 -16.44 13.50
C VAL A 137 9.00 -14.96 13.21
N SER A 138 10.10 -14.63 12.53
CA SER A 138 10.52 -13.24 12.25
C SER A 138 9.51 -12.43 11.44
N LEU A 139 8.70 -13.07 10.59
CA LEU A 139 7.59 -12.43 9.89
C LEU A 139 6.54 -13.47 9.51
N THR A 140 5.28 -13.20 9.83
CA THR A 140 4.16 -14.07 9.45
C THR A 140 3.45 -13.51 8.21
N LEU A 141 3.22 -14.36 7.20
CA LEU A 141 2.36 -14.11 6.05
C LEU A 141 1.07 -14.93 6.25
N TRP A 142 -0.01 -14.23 6.59
CA TRP A 142 -1.30 -14.82 6.88
C TRP A 142 -2.29 -14.50 5.77
N PHE A 143 -2.75 -15.54 5.08
CA PHE A 143 -3.76 -15.45 4.03
C PHE A 143 -5.15 -15.63 4.63
N VAL A 144 -6.07 -14.77 4.23
CA VAL A 144 -7.47 -14.78 4.65
C VAL A 144 -8.37 -14.64 3.43
N GLU A 145 -9.36 -15.51 3.30
CA GLU A 145 -10.26 -15.50 2.15
C GLU A 145 -11.61 -14.88 2.46
N THR A 146 -12.04 -14.97 3.71
CA THR A 146 -13.35 -14.46 4.14
C THR A 146 -13.26 -13.54 5.33
N ARG A 147 -14.22 -12.63 5.43
CA ARG A 147 -14.35 -11.73 6.60
C ARG A 147 -14.50 -12.52 7.90
N LYS A 148 -15.34 -13.56 7.89
CA LYS A 148 -15.62 -14.40 9.07
C LYS A 148 -14.36 -15.13 9.58
N GLU A 149 -13.58 -15.72 8.67
CA GLU A 149 -12.32 -16.36 9.02
C GLU A 149 -11.34 -15.35 9.65
N PHE A 150 -11.20 -14.19 9.00
CA PHE A 150 -10.32 -13.13 9.47
C PHE A 150 -10.69 -12.65 10.89
N GLU A 151 -11.94 -12.28 11.12
CA GLU A 151 -12.42 -11.77 12.41
C GLU A 151 -12.25 -12.80 13.53
N SER A 152 -12.58 -14.08 13.26
CA SER A 152 -12.48 -15.14 14.26
C SER A 152 -11.03 -15.51 14.64
N ALA A 153 -10.10 -15.47 13.68
CA ALA A 153 -8.70 -15.83 13.92
C ALA A 153 -7.83 -14.65 14.39
N LEU A 154 -8.26 -13.40 14.18
CA LEU A 154 -7.49 -12.20 14.47
C LEU A 154 -6.95 -12.13 15.92
N PRO A 155 -7.71 -12.46 16.99
CA PRO A 155 -7.17 -12.41 18.36
C PRO A 155 -5.96 -13.33 18.56
N LYS A 156 -5.99 -14.54 17.96
CA LYS A 156 -4.88 -15.50 18.00
C LYS A 156 -3.70 -15.02 17.15
N MET A 157 -3.99 -14.48 15.97
CA MET A 157 -2.97 -14.02 15.03
C MET A 157 -2.27 -12.76 15.50
N ARG A 158 -2.95 -11.89 16.26
CA ARG A 158 -2.36 -10.73 16.93
C ARG A 158 -1.22 -11.13 17.86
N GLN A 159 -1.36 -12.22 18.63
CA GLN A 159 -0.29 -12.71 19.51
C GLN A 159 0.96 -13.16 18.74
N LYS A 160 0.79 -13.59 17.48
CA LYS A 160 1.91 -13.93 16.58
C LYS A 160 2.60 -12.69 15.99
N ALA A 161 2.01 -11.49 16.11
CA ALA A 161 2.56 -10.25 15.58
C ALA A 161 3.58 -9.56 16.50
N GLU A 162 3.71 -10.01 17.76
CA GLU A 162 4.51 -9.35 18.82
C GLU A 162 6.00 -9.16 18.48
N ASP A 163 6.62 -10.09 17.74
CA ASP A 163 8.09 -10.10 17.59
C ASP A 163 8.60 -9.76 16.17
N GLY A 164 7.71 -9.70 15.16
CA GLY A 164 8.10 -9.54 13.75
C GLY A 164 7.14 -8.73 12.87
N GLY A 165 5.95 -8.44 13.40
CA GLY A 165 4.81 -7.99 12.62
C GLY A 165 4.14 -9.12 11.83
N ILE A 166 2.99 -8.81 11.26
CA ILE A 166 2.17 -9.74 10.49
C ILE A 166 1.73 -9.10 9.19
N TRP A 167 1.86 -9.83 8.08
CA TRP A 167 1.16 -9.51 6.85
C TRP A 167 -0.18 -10.20 6.87
N ILE A 168 -1.25 -9.43 6.72
CA ILE A 168 -2.59 -9.93 6.43
C ILE A 168 -2.78 -9.80 4.92
N ILE A 169 -3.06 -10.91 4.25
CA ILE A 169 -3.11 -11.03 2.79
C ILE A 169 -4.50 -11.51 2.39
N TRP A 170 -5.19 -10.77 1.53
CA TRP A 170 -6.57 -11.02 1.12
C TRP A 170 -6.72 -11.01 -0.40
N PRO A 171 -7.72 -11.72 -0.96
CA PRO A 171 -7.94 -11.76 -2.40
C PRO A 171 -8.42 -10.39 -2.90
N LYS A 172 -7.94 -9.99 -4.07
CA LYS A 172 -8.39 -8.76 -4.72
C LYS A 172 -9.78 -8.95 -5.31
N THR A 173 -10.56 -7.89 -5.28
CA THR A 173 -11.79 -7.80 -6.07
C THR A 173 -11.43 -7.73 -7.56
N THR A 174 -11.97 -8.67 -8.34
CA THR A 174 -11.89 -8.69 -9.80
C THR A 174 -13.30 -8.62 -10.39
N LYS A 175 -13.41 -8.61 -11.72
CA LYS A 175 -14.72 -8.69 -12.38
C LYS A 175 -15.44 -10.01 -12.10
N THR A 176 -14.68 -11.10 -11.95
CA THR A 176 -15.18 -12.48 -11.79
C THR A 176 -15.20 -12.96 -10.34
N ASN A 177 -14.48 -12.31 -9.44
CA ASN A 177 -14.44 -12.66 -8.03
C ASN A 177 -14.63 -11.41 -7.14
N ARG A 178 -15.61 -11.45 -6.24
CA ARG A 178 -15.94 -10.36 -5.31
C ARG A 178 -15.93 -10.87 -3.86
N PRO A 179 -14.75 -11.01 -3.24
CA PRO A 179 -14.65 -11.46 -1.86
C PRO A 179 -15.35 -10.48 -0.91
N ASP A 180 -15.85 -11.01 0.20
CA ASP A 180 -16.50 -10.24 1.28
C ASP A 180 -15.48 -9.51 2.19
N ILE A 181 -14.19 -9.75 1.97
CA ILE A 181 -13.07 -9.10 2.64
C ILE A 181 -12.33 -8.16 1.68
N ASN A 182 -11.89 -7.02 2.20
CA ASN A 182 -11.06 -6.05 1.46
C ASN A 182 -10.11 -5.30 2.41
N GLY A 183 -9.23 -4.48 1.85
CA GLY A 183 -8.20 -3.77 2.63
C GLY A 183 -8.74 -2.80 3.68
N ASN A 184 -9.92 -2.20 3.49
CA ASN A 184 -10.52 -1.32 4.49
C ASN A 184 -11.02 -2.14 5.69
N ILE A 185 -11.73 -3.24 5.42
CA ILE A 185 -12.18 -4.17 6.48
C ILE A 185 -10.98 -4.71 7.25
N VAL A 186 -9.91 -5.13 6.55
CA VAL A 186 -8.67 -5.61 7.17
C VAL A 186 -8.06 -4.55 8.07
N ARG A 187 -7.92 -3.31 7.59
CA ARG A 187 -7.34 -2.21 8.36
C ARG A 187 -8.18 -1.86 9.59
N GLU A 188 -9.47 -1.62 9.43
CA GLU A 188 -10.36 -1.18 10.51
C GLU A 188 -10.46 -2.22 11.63
N THR A 189 -10.60 -3.50 11.26
CA THR A 189 -10.70 -4.60 12.22
C THR A 189 -9.37 -4.83 12.93
N ALA A 190 -8.24 -4.82 12.20
CA ALA A 190 -6.92 -4.97 12.80
C ALA A 190 -6.57 -3.79 13.73
N LEU A 191 -6.95 -2.57 13.35
CA LEU A 191 -6.78 -1.37 14.18
C LEU A 191 -7.55 -1.47 15.50
N THR A 192 -8.79 -1.95 15.44
CA THR A 192 -9.61 -2.21 16.64
C THR A 192 -8.95 -3.26 17.54
N ALA A 193 -8.25 -4.23 16.96
CA ALA A 193 -7.45 -5.20 17.70
C ALA A 193 -6.07 -4.66 18.19
N GLY A 194 -5.78 -3.37 18.04
CA GLY A 194 -4.53 -2.76 18.51
C GLY A 194 -3.32 -3.01 17.60
N LEU A 195 -3.55 -3.39 16.34
CA LEU A 195 -2.52 -3.49 15.31
C LEU A 195 -2.51 -2.22 14.45
N VAL A 196 -1.33 -1.69 14.16
CA VAL A 196 -1.15 -0.51 13.30
C VAL A 196 -0.50 -0.93 12.00
N ASP A 197 -1.09 -0.56 10.86
CA ASP A 197 -0.49 -0.78 9.56
C ASP A 197 0.56 0.27 9.22
N PHE A 198 1.57 -0.15 8.46
CA PHE A 198 2.62 0.76 7.98
C PHE A 198 3.09 0.46 6.57
N LYS A 199 2.58 -0.61 5.94
CA LYS A 199 2.91 -0.96 4.56
C LYS A 199 1.78 -1.73 3.90
N ILE A 200 1.53 -1.46 2.63
CA ILE A 200 0.61 -2.21 1.78
C ILE A 200 1.30 -2.51 0.43
N CYS A 201 1.04 -3.68 -0.16
CA CYS A 201 1.47 -3.98 -1.52
C CYS A 201 0.58 -5.04 -2.19
N ALA A 202 0.61 -5.09 -3.52
CA ALA A 202 0.19 -6.25 -4.27
C ALA A 202 1.23 -7.37 -4.09
N VAL A 203 0.77 -8.52 -3.61
CA VAL A 203 1.57 -9.73 -3.49
C VAL A 203 1.77 -10.32 -4.88
N ASP A 204 0.69 -10.43 -5.64
CA ASP A 204 0.66 -10.82 -7.05
C ASP A 204 -0.61 -10.25 -7.70
N GLU A 205 -1.07 -10.80 -8.82
CA GLU A 205 -2.32 -10.39 -9.50
C GLU A 205 -3.56 -10.67 -8.64
N THR A 206 -3.56 -11.76 -7.89
CA THR A 206 -4.69 -12.29 -7.11
C THR A 206 -4.78 -11.69 -5.71
N TRP A 207 -3.65 -11.41 -5.07
CA TRP A 207 -3.57 -11.11 -3.65
C TRP A 207 -3.02 -9.71 -3.37
N SER A 208 -3.65 -9.03 -2.43
CA SER A 208 -3.13 -7.81 -1.79
C SER A 208 -2.74 -8.12 -0.36
N GLY A 209 -1.70 -7.45 0.15
CA GLY A 209 -1.26 -7.62 1.53
C GLY A 209 -1.05 -6.29 2.22
N MET A 210 -1.25 -6.27 3.53
CA MET A 210 -0.93 -5.15 4.42
C MET A 210 -0.17 -5.65 5.64
N ARG A 211 0.90 -4.95 5.99
CA ARG A 211 1.76 -5.27 7.13
C ARG A 211 1.36 -4.46 8.33
N PHE A 212 1.23 -5.16 9.44
CA PHE A 212 0.86 -4.64 10.74
C PHE A 212 1.94 -4.93 11.78
N ALA A 213 2.02 -4.06 12.77
CA ALA A 213 2.76 -4.27 14.01
C ALA A 213 1.85 -3.93 15.21
N ILE A 214 2.22 -4.40 16.40
CA ILE A 214 1.53 -3.98 17.62
C ILE A 214 1.82 -2.51 17.87
N LYS A 215 0.78 -1.75 18.21
CA LYS A 215 0.92 -0.37 18.64
C LYS A 215 1.82 -0.33 19.87
N ARG A 216 3.02 0.27 19.75
CA ARG A 216 3.83 0.60 20.93
C ARG A 216 3.12 1.72 21.68
N SER A 217 2.80 1.46 22.94
CA SER A 217 2.29 2.44 23.90
C SER A 217 3.36 3.47 24.23
#